data_AF-A0A819K854-F1
#
_entry.id   AF-A0A819K854-F1
#
_cell.length_a   1.000
_cell.length_b   1.000
_cell.length_c   1.000
_cell.angle_alpha   90.00
_cell.angle_beta   90.00
_cell.angle_gamma   90.00
#
_symmetry.space_group_name_H-M   'P 1'
#
loop_
_entity.id
_entity.type
_entity.pdbx_description
1 polymer ?
#
loop_
_entity_poly.entity_id
_entity_poly.type
_entity_poly.pdbx_seq_one_letter_code
_entity_poly.pdbx_strand_id
1 'polypeptide(L)'
;MGRPDFRGGRGGGGGRGRGGGDRGGFRGGRGGDRGGRGTRGGGVRGGSRGRGGRGGGGGRGGAGGKKVVVEPHRHPGVFIARSKDDDMLLTKNMVVGESVYGEKRISVDGENQEKIEYRVWNPFRSKLGAAILSGVDNIHMPPGTKVLYLGAASGTTVSHVSDIVGPEGLVYAVEFSHRSGRDLLNVAKKRTNIIPIIEDARHPHKYRMLIGMVDTIFADVAQPDQARIVALNAHHFLKNGGNFVISIKASCIDSTASPEAVFAGEVKKLQSEKLKPKEQLTLEPYERDHAIVVGNYRPVEYKQAFSLFDRDEDGLINPKELSYLIRSLECNPSDNEIQSLIDRVIDEGSSLIDCNQFLIMMSLLHKTRDKDKRRELHEIFTAIDTDNNGVIDSTELRTIMRLINSGVDDIKLTKEEIDEMIAEIDSDKDGRITFNEFARIFEGQI
;
A
#
# COMPACT_ATOMS: atom_id res chain seq x y z
N MET A 1 -51.71 -43.34 -0.30
CA MET A 1 -52.57 -43.98 0.71
C MET A 1 -51.74 -44.26 1.95
N GLY A 2 -52.25 -43.89 3.13
CA GLY A 2 -51.92 -44.56 4.40
C GLY A 2 -50.74 -44.02 5.23
N ARG A 3 -51.02 -43.06 6.12
CA ARG A 3 -50.39 -43.03 7.46
C ARG A 3 -50.81 -44.28 8.25
N PRO A 4 -50.15 -44.55 9.39
CA PRO A 4 -50.90 -44.34 10.63
C PRO A 4 -50.11 -43.62 11.73
N ASP A 5 -50.81 -42.67 12.37
CA ASP A 5 -50.61 -42.21 13.74
C ASP A 5 -51.07 -43.29 14.73
N PHE A 6 -50.53 -43.36 15.96
CA PHE A 6 -51.33 -43.53 17.19
C PHE A 6 -50.53 -43.27 18.50
N ARG A 7 -50.91 -42.17 19.15
CA ARG A 7 -51.15 -41.91 20.60
C ARG A 7 -50.19 -42.45 21.70
N GLY A 8 -49.71 -41.51 22.52
CA GLY A 8 -50.43 -41.09 23.73
C GLY A 8 -49.82 -41.45 25.09
N GLY A 9 -49.76 -40.48 26.02
CA GLY A 9 -49.50 -40.75 27.44
C GLY A 9 -49.10 -39.55 28.30
N ARG A 10 -50.09 -38.80 28.80
CA ARG A 10 -50.00 -37.78 29.86
C ARG A 10 -49.64 -38.40 31.22
N GLY A 11 -48.99 -37.62 32.09
CA GLY A 11 -49.04 -37.81 33.54
C GLY A 11 -48.13 -36.84 34.29
N GLY A 12 -48.69 -35.78 34.85
CA GLY A 12 -47.97 -34.80 35.68
C GLY A 12 -48.09 -35.05 37.18
N GLY A 13 -47.54 -34.13 37.98
CA GLY A 13 -47.97 -33.95 39.37
C GLY A 13 -46.89 -33.51 40.36
N GLY A 14 -46.80 -32.19 40.55
CA GLY A 14 -46.91 -31.55 41.88
C GLY A 14 -45.79 -31.67 42.92
N GLY A 15 -45.27 -30.52 43.34
CA GLY A 15 -44.54 -30.40 44.63
C GLY A 15 -44.05 -28.98 44.89
N ARG A 16 -44.68 -28.30 45.86
CA ARG A 16 -44.51 -26.88 46.21
C ARG A 16 -43.29 -26.63 47.10
N GLY A 17 -42.69 -25.44 46.99
CA GLY A 17 -41.83 -24.84 48.03
C GLY A 17 -41.85 -23.31 47.90
N ARG A 18 -42.44 -22.62 48.89
CA ARG A 18 -42.60 -21.16 49.00
C ARG A 18 -41.47 -20.54 49.83
N GLY A 19 -41.20 -19.27 49.55
CA GLY A 19 -40.46 -18.30 50.38
C GLY A 19 -39.42 -17.61 49.52
N GLY A 20 -39.42 -16.31 49.26
CA GLY A 20 -39.96 -15.14 49.95
C GLY A 20 -38.83 -14.10 49.90
N GLY A 21 -39.11 -12.86 49.44
CA GLY A 21 -38.12 -11.78 49.49
C GLY A 21 -38.14 -10.81 48.31
N ASP A 22 -38.75 -9.65 48.57
CA ASP A 22 -38.37 -8.31 48.12
C ASP A 22 -38.48 -7.89 46.65
N ARG A 23 -39.58 -7.14 46.40
CA ARG A 23 -39.74 -6.18 45.30
C ARG A 23 -39.35 -4.78 45.78
N GLY A 24 -38.38 -4.17 45.11
CA GLY A 24 -38.20 -2.72 45.07
C GLY A 24 -37.87 -2.30 43.63
N GLY A 25 -38.56 -1.30 43.08
CA GLY A 25 -38.26 -0.87 41.71
C GLY A 25 -39.32 -0.03 40.99
N PHE A 26 -39.57 1.18 41.50
CA PHE A 26 -39.84 2.42 40.76
C PHE A 26 -40.89 2.46 39.62
N ARG A 27 -42.02 3.12 39.93
CA ARG A 27 -42.90 3.81 38.96
C ARG A 27 -42.52 5.30 38.94
N GLY A 28 -42.05 5.81 37.81
CA GLY A 28 -41.90 7.24 37.54
C GLY A 28 -43.22 7.83 37.03
N GLY A 29 -43.81 8.75 37.80
CA GLY A 29 -45.00 9.53 37.46
C GLY A 29 -44.63 10.89 36.84
N ARG A 30 -45.45 11.27 35.86
CA ARG A 30 -45.52 12.57 35.17
C ARG A 30 -45.79 13.74 36.11
N GLY A 31 -45.22 14.90 35.76
CA GLY A 31 -46.03 16.07 35.38
C GLY A 31 -46.01 17.28 36.31
N GLY A 32 -45.96 18.47 35.70
CA GLY A 32 -46.68 19.63 36.19
C GLY A 32 -45.86 20.90 36.46
N ASP A 33 -45.99 21.87 35.55
CA ASP A 33 -45.67 23.28 35.68
C ASP A 33 -46.13 23.95 36.98
N ARG A 34 -45.38 24.94 37.47
CA ARG A 34 -45.78 26.37 37.49
C ARG A 34 -44.79 27.21 38.30
N GLY A 35 -44.69 28.49 37.92
CA GLY A 35 -43.66 29.42 38.35
C GLY A 35 -43.83 30.06 39.73
N GLY A 36 -42.90 30.96 40.05
CA GLY A 36 -42.94 31.76 41.28
C GLY A 36 -41.70 32.63 41.47
N ARG A 37 -41.81 33.90 41.08
CA ARG A 37 -40.89 35.02 41.42
C ARG A 37 -40.78 35.22 42.94
N GLY A 38 -39.63 35.68 43.43
CA GLY A 38 -39.53 36.27 44.78
C GLY A 38 -38.13 36.57 45.32
N THR A 39 -37.49 37.64 44.82
CA THR A 39 -36.70 38.67 45.55
C THR A 39 -36.13 38.39 46.96
N ARG A 40 -34.83 38.66 47.18
CA ARG A 40 -34.20 39.91 47.70
C ARG A 40 -32.96 39.67 48.60
N GLY A 41 -31.95 40.52 48.41
CA GLY A 41 -30.78 40.74 49.29
C GLY A 41 -29.49 40.71 48.48
N GLY A 42 -28.82 41.80 48.09
CA GLY A 42 -28.75 43.14 48.65
C GLY A 42 -27.39 43.34 49.34
N GLY A 43 -26.39 43.85 48.62
CA GLY A 43 -25.08 44.20 49.18
C GLY A 43 -24.12 44.71 48.10
N VAL A 44 -23.66 45.95 48.26
CA VAL A 44 -23.16 46.87 47.24
C VAL A 44 -21.65 47.15 47.44
N ARG A 45 -21.00 47.66 46.38
CA ARG A 45 -19.72 48.40 46.26
C ARG A 45 -18.54 47.52 45.80
N GLY A 46 -17.91 47.70 44.64
CA GLY A 46 -17.76 48.87 43.76
C GLY A 46 -16.39 49.53 44.00
N GLY A 47 -15.51 49.54 42.99
CA GLY A 47 -14.24 50.28 43.06
C GLY A 47 -13.17 49.87 42.05
N SER A 48 -12.96 50.73 41.06
CA SER A 48 -12.08 50.59 39.89
C SER A 48 -10.57 50.80 40.16
N ARG A 49 -9.77 50.19 39.27
CA ARG A 49 -8.50 50.68 38.65
C ARG A 49 -7.38 51.20 39.58
N GLY A 50 -6.29 50.43 39.63
CA GLY A 50 -4.95 50.88 40.00
C GLY A 50 -3.92 50.37 38.98
N ARG A 51 -3.13 51.30 38.43
CA ARG A 51 -2.12 51.15 37.38
C ARG A 51 -0.74 50.96 38.02
N GLY A 52 0.09 50.07 37.49
CA GLY A 52 1.56 50.15 37.59
C GLY A 52 2.26 48.97 38.26
N GLY A 53 3.19 48.34 37.54
CA GLY A 53 4.12 47.35 38.10
C GLY A 53 4.81 46.50 37.04
N ARG A 54 5.84 47.05 36.38
CA ARG A 54 6.82 46.29 35.58
C ARG A 54 7.38 45.13 36.40
N GLY A 55 7.39 43.94 35.81
CA GLY A 55 8.12 42.77 36.31
C GLY A 55 8.36 41.82 35.14
N GLY A 56 9.45 42.05 34.41
CA GLY A 56 9.93 41.11 33.41
C GLY A 56 10.22 39.77 34.07
N GLY A 57 9.60 38.72 33.55
CA GLY A 57 9.88 37.35 33.88
C GLY A 57 9.76 36.55 32.61
N GLY A 58 10.81 36.61 31.77
CA GLY A 58 10.97 35.72 30.64
C GLY A 58 10.73 34.30 31.11
N GLY A 59 9.70 33.66 30.55
CA GLY A 59 9.37 32.27 30.80
C GLY A 59 10.64 31.44 30.58
N ARG A 60 11.13 30.88 31.69
CA ARG A 60 12.30 30.02 31.79
C ARG A 60 12.36 29.06 30.59
N GLY A 61 13.47 29.15 29.85
CA GLY A 61 13.84 28.15 28.86
C GLY A 61 13.72 26.75 29.45
N GLY A 62 13.00 25.89 28.73
CA GLY A 62 12.75 24.51 29.12
C GLY A 62 14.06 23.79 29.42
N ALA A 63 14.03 23.00 30.49
CA ALA A 63 15.13 22.16 30.95
C ALA A 63 15.79 21.42 29.77
N GLY A 64 17.12 21.54 29.66
CA GLY A 64 17.91 20.87 28.65
C GLY A 64 17.64 19.37 28.67
N GLY A 65 17.11 18.85 27.56
CA GLY A 65 16.81 17.42 27.41
C GLY A 65 18.06 16.55 27.56
N LYS A 66 17.87 15.30 27.99
CA LYS A 66 18.94 14.28 28.00
C LYS A 66 19.51 14.16 26.57
N LYS A 67 20.84 14.28 26.42
CA LYS A 67 21.52 14.02 25.14
C LYS A 67 21.40 12.53 24.83
N VAL A 68 20.96 12.20 23.62
CA VAL A 68 20.81 10.84 23.11
C VAL A 68 21.56 10.71 21.79
N VAL A 69 22.13 9.54 21.52
CA VAL A 69 22.80 9.24 20.25
C VAL A 69 21.80 8.53 19.35
N VAL A 70 21.64 9.02 18.13
CA VAL A 70 20.73 8.45 17.12
C VAL A 70 21.55 7.63 16.14
N GLU A 71 21.19 6.37 15.97
CA GLU A 71 21.83 5.40 15.08
C GLU A 71 20.81 4.87 14.06
N PRO A 72 21.20 4.57 12.82
CA PRO A 72 20.32 3.90 11.86
C PRO A 72 19.99 2.48 12.32
N HIS A 73 18.73 2.07 12.15
CA HIS A 73 18.30 0.67 12.35
C HIS A 73 18.64 -0.19 11.13
N ARG A 74 18.60 -1.52 11.27
CA ARG A 74 18.69 -2.44 10.12
C ARG A 74 17.60 -2.26 9.06
N HIS A 75 16.49 -1.59 9.39
CA HIS A 75 15.41 -1.34 8.46
C HIS A 75 15.58 0.09 7.92
N PRO A 76 15.64 0.27 6.59
CA PRO A 76 15.77 1.59 5.99
C PRO A 76 14.64 2.55 6.44
N GLY A 77 15.00 3.79 6.80
CA GLY A 77 14.05 4.80 7.28
C GLY A 77 13.70 4.73 8.77
N VAL A 78 14.19 3.71 9.48
CA VAL A 78 14.01 3.53 10.93
C VAL A 78 15.33 3.78 11.65
N PHE A 79 15.25 4.36 12.85
CA PHE A 79 16.41 4.73 13.67
C PHE A 79 16.21 4.28 15.13
N ILE A 80 17.30 4.17 15.89
CA ILE A 80 17.28 3.91 17.33
C ILE A 80 17.98 5.07 18.04
N ALA A 81 17.36 5.60 19.09
CA ALA A 81 18.05 6.42 20.07
C ALA A 81 18.53 5.53 21.21
N ARG A 82 19.86 5.40 21.36
CA ARG A 82 20.46 4.70 22.50
C ARG A 82 20.48 5.63 23.71
N SER A 83 19.95 5.15 24.83
CA SER A 83 19.95 5.85 26.12
C SER A 83 20.44 4.91 27.22
N LYS A 84 20.80 5.46 28.38
CA LYS A 84 21.25 4.66 29.54
C LYS A 84 20.13 3.79 30.14
N ASP A 85 18.88 4.20 29.96
CA ASP A 85 17.71 3.60 30.62
C ASP A 85 17.00 2.60 29.70
N ASP A 86 16.73 2.98 28.45
CA ASP A 86 16.05 2.15 27.44
C ASP A 86 16.30 2.70 26.03
N ASP A 87 16.36 1.80 25.05
CA ASP A 87 16.45 2.17 23.65
C ASP A 87 15.10 2.60 23.08
N MET A 88 15.11 3.67 22.29
CA MET A 88 13.89 4.25 21.72
C MET A 88 13.87 4.06 20.21
N LEU A 89 12.79 3.47 19.68
CA LEU A 89 12.57 3.39 18.24
C LEU A 89 12.16 4.76 17.69
N LEU A 90 12.73 5.17 16.56
CA LEU A 90 12.58 6.49 15.97
C LEU A 90 12.26 6.43 14.47
N THR A 91 11.54 7.44 13.97
CA THR A 91 11.42 7.76 12.54
C THR A 91 11.84 9.20 12.28
N LYS A 92 12.40 9.50 11.10
CA LYS A 92 12.75 10.88 10.71
C LYS A 92 11.48 11.66 10.41
N ASN A 93 11.24 12.76 11.13
CA ASN A 93 10.02 13.53 10.99
C ASN A 93 9.98 14.25 9.64
N MET A 94 8.94 14.01 8.84
CA MET A 94 8.71 14.78 7.61
C MET A 94 8.21 16.21 7.88
N VAL A 95 7.49 16.43 8.98
CA VAL A 95 6.88 17.73 9.32
C VAL A 95 7.52 18.27 10.60
N VAL A 96 8.69 18.88 10.44
CA VAL A 96 9.51 19.39 11.55
C VAL A 96 8.73 20.37 12.41
N GLY A 97 8.84 20.23 13.73
CA GLY A 97 8.19 21.11 14.70
C GLY A 97 6.84 20.60 15.18
N GLU A 98 6.30 19.53 14.58
CA GLU A 98 4.99 19.00 14.91
C GLU A 98 5.01 17.53 15.35
N SER A 99 4.25 17.22 16.41
CA SER A 99 3.91 15.85 16.84
C SER A 99 2.47 15.50 16.47
N VAL A 100 2.20 14.23 16.16
CA VAL A 100 0.86 13.80 15.74
C VAL A 100 -0.05 13.46 16.92
N TYR A 101 0.47 12.77 17.92
CA TYR A 101 -0.29 12.26 19.06
C TYR A 101 0.37 12.60 20.41
N GLY A 102 1.25 13.61 20.41
CA GLY A 102 1.95 14.09 21.61
C GLY A 102 3.19 13.27 21.97
N GLU A 103 3.73 12.51 21.02
CA GLU A 103 4.97 11.77 21.17
C GLU A 103 6.19 12.67 21.36
N LYS A 104 7.21 12.12 22.02
CA LYS A 104 8.49 12.81 22.20
C LYS A 104 9.19 12.98 20.85
N ARG A 105 9.88 14.12 20.70
CA ARG A 105 10.67 14.45 19.53
C ARG A 105 12.11 14.72 19.94
N ILE A 106 13.04 14.33 19.09
CA ILE A 106 14.48 14.51 19.28
C ILE A 106 14.97 15.36 18.12
N SER A 107 15.53 16.53 18.41
CA SER A 107 16.19 17.35 17.39
C SER A 107 17.69 17.09 17.43
N VAL A 108 18.28 16.90 16.27
CA VAL A 108 19.72 16.77 16.06
C VAL A 108 20.13 17.84 15.05
N ASP A 109 21.19 18.57 15.35
CA ASP A 109 21.78 19.52 14.41
C ASP A 109 22.58 18.72 13.38
N GLY A 110 22.18 18.79 12.11
CA GLY A 110 22.88 18.13 11.01
C GLY A 110 24.18 18.85 10.64
N GLU A 111 25.01 18.17 9.84
CA GLU A 111 26.33 18.68 9.40
C GLU A 111 26.25 20.06 8.70
N ASN A 112 25.11 20.36 8.06
CA ASN A 112 24.86 21.61 7.31
C ASN A 112 23.99 22.63 8.07
N GLN A 113 23.91 22.57 9.41
CA GLN A 113 22.99 23.39 10.22
C GLN A 113 21.49 23.17 9.93
N GLU A 114 21.15 22.14 9.14
CA GLU A 114 19.78 21.70 9.00
C GLU A 114 19.33 21.01 10.28
N LYS A 115 18.23 21.49 10.86
CA LYS A 115 17.64 20.89 12.04
C LYS A 115 16.87 19.64 11.65
N ILE A 116 17.48 18.47 11.86
CA ILE A 116 16.83 17.18 11.64
C ILE A 116 16.03 16.85 12.90
N GLU A 117 14.75 16.52 12.74
CA GLU A 117 13.90 16.10 13.84
C GLU A 117 13.49 14.63 13.67
N TYR A 118 13.57 13.87 14.76
CA TYR A 118 13.11 12.49 14.86
C TYR A 118 11.92 12.40 15.80
N ARG A 119 11.01 11.48 15.52
CA ARG A 119 9.83 11.19 16.34
C ARG A 119 9.99 9.84 17.01
N VAL A 120 9.69 9.79 18.31
CA VAL A 120 9.66 8.53 19.06
C VAL A 120 8.46 7.70 18.63
N TRP A 121 8.72 6.45 18.23
CA TRP A 121 7.72 5.48 17.86
C TRP A 121 7.46 4.51 19.01
N ASN A 122 6.24 4.55 19.56
CA ASN A 122 5.88 3.72 20.70
C ASN A 122 5.41 2.32 20.26
N PRO A 123 6.13 1.23 20.60
CA PRO A 123 5.75 -0.14 20.24
C PRO A 123 4.45 -0.61 20.91
N PHE A 124 4.12 -0.11 22.10
CA PHE A 124 2.86 -0.44 22.80
C PHE A 124 1.62 0.21 22.19
N ARG A 125 1.80 1.10 21.20
CA ARG A 125 0.70 1.74 20.47
C ARG A 125 0.69 1.38 18.98
N SER A 126 1.69 0.63 18.52
CA SER A 126 1.90 0.37 17.11
C SER A 126 2.42 -1.04 16.91
N LYS A 127 1.57 -1.89 16.34
CA LYS A 127 1.89 -3.30 16.07
C LYS A 127 3.09 -3.45 15.14
N LEU A 128 3.25 -2.53 14.18
CA LEU A 128 4.44 -2.48 13.32
C LEU A 128 5.69 -2.07 14.10
N GLY A 129 5.59 -1.11 15.03
CA GLY A 129 6.69 -0.74 15.92
C GLY A 129 7.09 -1.89 16.86
N ALA A 130 6.11 -2.62 17.40
CA ALA A 130 6.33 -3.85 18.16
C ALA A 130 7.02 -4.92 17.30
N ALA A 131 6.58 -5.14 16.06
CA ALA A 131 7.18 -6.12 15.15
C ALA A 131 8.66 -5.86 14.89
N ILE A 132 9.03 -4.59 14.69
CA ILE A 132 10.42 -4.17 14.47
C ILE A 132 11.28 -4.50 15.69
N LEU A 133 10.81 -4.19 16.90
CA LEU A 133 11.54 -4.49 18.14
C LEU A 133 11.54 -5.98 18.49
N SER A 134 10.49 -6.72 18.15
CA SER A 134 10.42 -8.17 18.30
C SER A 134 11.29 -8.92 17.29
N GLY A 135 11.83 -8.24 16.27
CA GLY A 135 12.86 -8.79 15.42
C GLY A 135 12.41 -9.24 14.02
N VAL A 136 11.33 -8.68 13.45
CA VAL A 136 10.89 -9.00 12.07
C VAL A 136 11.97 -8.77 11.01
N ASP A 137 12.25 -9.73 10.13
CA ASP A 137 13.38 -9.67 9.19
C ASP A 137 13.27 -8.50 8.21
N ASN A 138 12.09 -8.28 7.64
CA ASN A 138 11.83 -7.16 6.74
C ASN A 138 10.37 -6.67 6.81
N ILE A 139 10.19 -5.36 6.96
CA ILE A 139 8.87 -4.72 6.92
C ILE A 139 8.41 -4.38 5.50
N HIS A 140 9.29 -4.50 4.50
CA HIS A 140 9.06 -4.23 3.08
C HIS A 140 8.54 -2.81 2.77
N MET A 141 8.96 -1.82 3.56
CA MET A 141 8.60 -0.41 3.34
C MET A 141 9.85 0.48 3.28
N PRO A 142 10.86 0.21 2.43
CA PRO A 142 11.99 1.12 2.29
C PRO A 142 11.55 2.50 1.75
N PRO A 143 12.36 3.56 1.93
CA PRO A 143 12.11 4.88 1.34
C PRO A 143 11.81 4.80 -0.16
N GLY A 144 10.82 5.56 -0.63
CA GLY A 144 10.35 5.59 -2.02
C GLY A 144 9.27 4.56 -2.37
N THR A 145 8.85 3.70 -1.44
CA THR A 145 7.83 2.68 -1.74
C THR A 145 6.40 3.20 -1.67
N LYS A 146 5.52 2.56 -2.45
CA LYS A 146 4.06 2.78 -2.39
C LYS A 146 3.44 1.73 -1.47
N VAL A 147 2.83 2.20 -0.38
CA VAL A 147 2.23 1.34 0.66
C VAL A 147 0.72 1.55 0.69
N LEU A 148 -0.04 0.46 0.68
CA LEU A 148 -1.47 0.46 0.99
C LEU A 148 -1.65 0.03 2.45
N TYR A 149 -2.13 0.94 3.28
CA TYR A 149 -2.39 0.72 4.70
C TYR A 149 -3.90 0.49 4.91
N LEU A 150 -4.28 -0.71 5.33
CA LEU A 150 -5.66 -1.09 5.63
C LEU A 150 -5.92 -1.02 7.15
N GLY A 151 -6.93 -0.25 7.56
CA GLY A 151 -7.23 -0.03 8.97
C GLY A 151 -6.39 1.09 9.59
N ALA A 152 -6.31 2.24 8.92
CA ALA A 152 -5.47 3.37 9.31
C ALA A 152 -5.86 4.03 10.64
N ALA A 153 -7.07 3.80 11.15
CA ALA A 153 -7.63 4.41 12.34
C ALA A 153 -7.44 5.94 12.34
N SER A 154 -6.86 6.51 13.40
CA SER A 154 -6.60 7.95 13.51
C SER A 154 -5.29 8.40 12.86
N GLY A 155 -4.53 7.49 12.23
CA GLY A 155 -3.30 7.79 11.52
C GLY A 155 -2.03 7.85 12.38
N THR A 156 -2.05 7.32 13.62
CA THR A 156 -0.88 7.29 14.51
C THR A 156 0.28 6.51 13.90
N THR A 157 0.09 5.23 13.58
CA THR A 157 1.10 4.39 12.91
C THR A 157 1.32 4.82 11.47
N VAL A 158 0.27 5.22 10.75
CA VAL A 158 0.37 5.70 9.36
C VAL A 158 1.33 6.87 9.24
N SER A 159 1.35 7.77 10.23
CA SER A 159 2.30 8.89 10.24
C SER A 159 3.77 8.45 10.35
N HIS A 160 4.07 7.33 11.01
CA HIS A 160 5.41 6.76 11.06
C HIS A 160 5.75 6.00 9.78
N VAL A 161 4.78 5.28 9.19
CA VAL A 161 4.97 4.64 7.87
C VAL A 161 5.26 5.70 6.79
N SER A 162 4.53 6.82 6.81
CA SER A 162 4.77 7.98 5.95
C SER A 162 6.18 8.56 6.14
N ASP A 163 6.64 8.72 7.39
CA ASP A 163 8.00 9.17 7.69
C ASP A 163 9.07 8.20 7.14
N ILE A 164 8.81 6.88 7.17
CA ILE A 164 9.74 5.84 6.69
C ILE A 164 9.83 5.84 5.17
N VAL A 165 8.68 5.84 4.47
CA VAL A 165 8.67 5.84 3.00
C VAL A 165 9.16 7.17 2.42
N GLY A 166 9.06 8.26 3.20
CA GLY A 166 9.59 9.57 2.85
C GLY A 166 8.79 10.27 1.74
N PRO A 167 9.30 11.41 1.23
CA PRO A 167 8.59 12.27 0.28
C PRO A 167 8.40 11.65 -1.11
N GLU A 168 9.29 10.76 -1.53
CA GLU A 168 9.19 10.04 -2.80
C GLU A 168 8.24 8.84 -2.74
N GLY A 169 7.98 8.35 -1.53
CA GLY A 169 7.04 7.26 -1.27
C GLY A 169 5.60 7.75 -1.17
N LEU A 170 4.65 6.82 -1.14
CA LEU A 170 3.23 7.16 -1.04
C LEU A 170 2.50 6.18 -0.12
N VAL A 171 1.66 6.68 0.77
CA VAL A 171 0.86 5.87 1.69
C VAL A 171 -0.62 6.09 1.41
N TYR A 172 -1.28 5.08 0.85
CA TYR A 172 -2.73 5.04 0.72
C TYR A 172 -3.32 4.51 2.03
N ALA A 173 -3.98 5.38 2.80
CA ALA A 173 -4.47 5.06 4.14
C ALA A 173 -5.99 4.85 4.12
N VAL A 174 -6.43 3.59 4.17
CA VAL A 174 -7.85 3.21 4.13
C VAL A 174 -8.40 3.10 5.55
N GLU A 175 -9.47 3.84 5.83
CA GLU A 175 -10.19 3.81 7.10
C GLU A 175 -11.70 3.88 6.89
N PHE A 176 -12.45 3.00 7.56
CA PHE A 176 -13.91 2.95 7.41
C PHE A 176 -14.61 3.98 8.31
N SER A 177 -14.10 4.22 9.52
CA SER A 177 -14.75 5.10 10.49
C SER A 177 -14.63 6.57 10.09
N HIS A 178 -15.75 7.28 9.95
CA HIS A 178 -15.73 8.72 9.71
C HIS A 178 -15.09 9.53 10.85
N ARG A 179 -15.19 9.07 12.11
CA ARG A 179 -14.59 9.77 13.25
C ARG A 179 -13.07 9.70 13.15
N SER A 180 -12.54 8.49 13.05
CA SER A 180 -11.11 8.24 12.91
C SER A 180 -10.57 8.84 11.61
N GLY A 181 -11.38 8.80 10.55
CA GLY A 181 -11.11 9.42 9.26
C GLY A 181 -10.91 10.94 9.32
N ARG A 182 -11.61 11.66 10.21
CA ARG A 182 -11.36 13.10 10.43
C ARG A 182 -9.96 13.35 11.00
N ASP A 183 -9.53 12.52 11.94
CA ASP A 183 -8.19 12.61 12.52
C ASP A 183 -7.13 12.26 11.47
N LEU A 184 -7.35 11.18 10.70
CA LEU A 184 -6.49 10.79 9.59
C LEU A 184 -6.37 11.90 8.52
N LEU A 185 -7.47 12.56 8.16
CA LEU A 185 -7.47 13.70 7.26
C LEU A 185 -6.62 14.86 7.80
N ASN A 186 -6.65 15.11 9.10
CA ASN A 186 -5.83 16.16 9.71
C ASN A 186 -4.33 15.80 9.68
N VAL A 187 -3.97 14.53 9.80
CA VAL A 187 -2.60 14.06 9.60
C VAL A 187 -2.18 14.21 8.15
N ALA A 188 -3.02 13.80 7.20
CA ALA A 188 -2.75 13.86 5.76
C ALA A 188 -2.65 15.29 5.21
N LYS A 189 -3.39 16.26 5.78
CA LYS A 189 -3.24 17.69 5.41
C LYS A 189 -1.81 18.20 5.58
N LYS A 190 -1.04 17.60 6.49
CA LYS A 190 0.31 18.02 6.85
C LYS A 190 1.38 17.16 6.20
N ARG A 191 1.05 15.91 5.86
CA ARG A 191 1.92 14.94 5.20
C ARG A 191 1.39 14.67 3.80
N THR A 192 2.00 15.31 2.81
CA THR A 192 1.57 15.28 1.40
C THR A 192 1.68 13.90 0.75
N ASN A 193 2.49 13.00 1.30
CA ASN A 193 2.63 11.62 0.85
C ASN A 193 1.57 10.67 1.43
N ILE A 194 0.58 11.15 2.20
CA ILE A 194 -0.54 10.35 2.69
C ILE A 194 -1.80 10.69 1.88
N ILE A 195 -2.40 9.68 1.26
CA ILE A 195 -3.71 9.79 0.62
C ILE A 195 -4.75 9.11 1.52
N PRO A 196 -5.59 9.86 2.25
CA PRO A 196 -6.61 9.30 3.12
C PRO A 196 -7.84 8.85 2.32
N ILE A 197 -8.27 7.62 2.51
CA ILE A 197 -9.40 7.00 1.82
C ILE A 197 -10.41 6.56 2.87
N ILE A 198 -11.53 7.30 2.97
CA ILE A 198 -12.57 7.02 3.97
C ILE A 198 -13.61 6.08 3.36
N GLU A 199 -13.26 4.80 3.24
CA GLU A 199 -14.12 3.76 2.67
C GLU A 199 -13.88 2.39 3.33
N ASP A 200 -14.80 1.46 3.08
CA ASP A 200 -14.73 0.09 3.58
C ASP A 200 -13.73 -0.77 2.79
N ALA A 201 -12.67 -1.23 3.45
CA ALA A 201 -11.63 -2.09 2.87
C ALA A 201 -12.17 -3.44 2.32
N ARG A 202 -13.38 -3.85 2.70
CA ARG A 202 -14.05 -5.04 2.12
C ARG A 202 -14.48 -4.85 0.67
N HIS A 203 -14.53 -3.60 0.19
CA HIS A 203 -15.06 -3.22 -1.12
C HIS A 203 -14.02 -2.42 -1.95
N PRO A 204 -12.89 -3.03 -2.35
CA PRO A 204 -11.81 -2.32 -3.05
C PRO A 204 -12.21 -1.66 -4.37
N HIS A 205 -13.26 -2.17 -5.02
CA HIS A 205 -13.81 -1.56 -6.24
C HIS A 205 -14.29 -0.12 -6.05
N LYS A 206 -14.65 0.30 -4.82
CA LYS A 206 -15.14 1.66 -4.57
C LYS A 206 -14.05 2.72 -4.65
N TYR A 207 -12.82 2.37 -4.28
CA TYR A 207 -11.68 3.27 -4.29
C TYR A 207 -10.63 2.89 -5.34
N ARG A 208 -11.00 2.04 -6.30
CA ARG A 208 -10.10 1.58 -7.37
C ARG A 208 -9.55 2.72 -8.23
N MET A 209 -10.27 3.84 -8.34
CA MET A 209 -9.86 5.00 -9.14
C MET A 209 -8.81 5.85 -8.42
N LEU A 210 -8.65 5.69 -7.11
CA LEU A 210 -7.75 6.48 -6.30
C LEU A 210 -6.38 5.81 -6.10
N ILE A 211 -6.32 4.49 -6.21
CA ILE A 211 -5.15 3.68 -5.87
C ILE A 211 -4.52 3.10 -7.13
N GLY A 212 -3.23 3.40 -7.35
CA GLY A 212 -2.41 2.71 -8.35
C GLY A 212 -1.78 1.44 -7.80
N MET A 213 -1.03 0.71 -8.62
CA MET A 213 -0.33 -0.49 -8.16
C MET A 213 0.69 -0.17 -7.05
N VAL A 214 0.57 -0.86 -5.91
CA VAL A 214 1.40 -0.69 -4.71
C VAL A 214 2.44 -1.80 -4.57
N ASP A 215 3.51 -1.50 -3.85
CA ASP A 215 4.62 -2.43 -3.60
C ASP A 215 4.36 -3.32 -2.37
N THR A 216 3.72 -2.73 -1.36
CA THR A 216 3.45 -3.40 -0.08
C THR A 216 2.06 -3.08 0.47
N ILE A 217 1.38 -4.09 0.99
CA ILE A 217 0.16 -3.92 1.79
C ILE A 217 0.51 -4.10 3.27
N PHE A 218 0.12 -3.14 4.12
CA PHE A 218 0.08 -3.33 5.56
C PHE A 218 -1.37 -3.41 6.03
N ALA A 219 -1.72 -4.44 6.78
CA ALA A 219 -3.08 -4.66 7.25
C ALA A 219 -3.14 -4.76 8.78
N ASP A 220 -3.87 -3.81 9.39
CA ASP A 220 -4.17 -3.76 10.83
C ASP A 220 -5.69 -3.66 11.04
N VAL A 221 -6.43 -4.47 10.28
CA VAL A 221 -7.89 -4.53 10.36
C VAL A 221 -8.32 -5.51 11.45
N ALA A 222 -9.12 -5.05 12.41
CA ALA A 222 -9.67 -5.90 13.47
C ALA A 222 -11.03 -6.49 13.07
N GLN A 223 -11.04 -7.37 12.05
CA GLN A 223 -12.24 -8.06 11.57
C GLN A 223 -12.09 -9.59 11.68
N PRO A 224 -13.18 -10.39 11.64
CA PRO A 224 -13.06 -11.85 11.57
C PRO A 224 -12.58 -12.39 10.21
N ASP A 225 -12.81 -11.65 9.13
CA ASP A 225 -12.48 -12.03 7.76
C ASP A 225 -11.24 -11.31 7.20
N GLN A 226 -10.20 -11.16 8.03
CA GLN A 226 -8.98 -10.39 7.70
C GLN A 226 -8.29 -10.92 6.44
N ALA A 227 -8.02 -12.23 6.37
CA ALA A 227 -7.36 -12.82 5.20
C ALA A 227 -8.09 -12.49 3.89
N ARG A 228 -9.43 -12.52 3.89
CA ARG A 228 -10.25 -12.19 2.72
C ARG A 228 -10.11 -10.71 2.34
N ILE A 229 -10.13 -9.81 3.31
CA ILE A 229 -9.95 -8.36 3.07
C ILE A 229 -8.58 -8.10 2.44
N VAL A 230 -7.52 -8.69 2.99
CA VAL A 230 -6.17 -8.53 2.46
C VAL A 230 -6.05 -9.13 1.06
N ALA A 231 -6.60 -10.33 0.84
CA ALA A 231 -6.62 -10.99 -0.47
C ALA A 231 -7.29 -10.15 -1.55
N LEU A 232 -8.50 -9.62 -1.27
CA LEU A 232 -9.20 -8.76 -2.23
C LEU A 232 -8.38 -7.50 -2.54
N ASN A 233 -7.83 -6.84 -1.54
CA ASN A 233 -6.99 -5.66 -1.78
C ASN A 233 -5.71 -6.00 -2.56
N ALA A 234 -5.09 -7.15 -2.27
CA ALA A 234 -3.92 -7.63 -3.00
C ALA A 234 -4.25 -7.91 -4.47
N HIS A 235 -5.40 -8.52 -4.75
CA HIS A 235 -5.84 -8.79 -6.12
C HIS A 235 -6.07 -7.53 -6.95
N HIS A 236 -6.52 -6.44 -6.32
CA HIS A 236 -6.79 -5.19 -7.00
C HIS A 236 -5.55 -4.29 -7.13
N PHE A 237 -4.67 -4.26 -6.13
CA PHE A 237 -3.66 -3.19 -6.03
C PHE A 237 -2.23 -3.68 -5.83
N LEU A 238 -1.99 -4.90 -5.36
CA LEU A 238 -0.63 -5.35 -5.05
C LEU A 238 0.05 -5.90 -6.32
N LYS A 239 1.26 -5.42 -6.61
CA LYS A 239 2.06 -5.93 -7.73
C LYS A 239 2.37 -7.42 -7.54
N ASN A 240 2.52 -8.16 -8.63
CA ASN A 240 3.05 -9.52 -8.56
C ASN A 240 4.46 -9.48 -7.95
N GLY A 241 4.76 -10.39 -7.02
CA GLY A 241 5.98 -10.36 -6.23
C GLY A 241 5.99 -9.30 -5.10
N GLY A 242 4.99 -8.43 -5.04
CA GLY A 242 4.80 -7.45 -3.98
C GLY A 242 4.63 -8.11 -2.60
N ASN A 243 4.79 -7.33 -1.55
CA ASN A 243 4.84 -7.85 -0.18
C ASN A 243 3.55 -7.53 0.57
N PHE A 244 3.23 -8.35 1.56
CA PHE A 244 2.17 -8.05 2.50
C PHE A 244 2.67 -8.27 3.93
N VAL A 245 2.17 -7.44 4.82
CA VAL A 245 2.37 -7.53 6.26
C VAL A 245 0.99 -7.44 6.89
N ILE A 246 0.56 -8.50 7.57
CA ILE A 246 -0.75 -8.55 8.23
C ILE A 246 -0.55 -8.73 9.74
N SER A 247 -1.25 -7.91 10.51
CA SER A 247 -1.33 -8.05 11.96
C SER A 247 -2.59 -8.83 12.34
N ILE A 248 -2.40 -10.08 12.72
CA ILE A 248 -3.47 -11.00 13.12
C ILE A 248 -3.71 -10.86 14.62
N LYS A 249 -4.95 -10.58 14.99
CA LYS A 249 -5.42 -10.55 16.38
C LYS A 249 -6.34 -11.73 16.63
N ALA A 250 -5.88 -12.72 17.38
CA ALA A 250 -6.61 -13.98 17.55
C ALA A 250 -8.02 -13.76 18.12
N SER A 251 -8.14 -12.92 19.15
CA SER A 251 -9.40 -12.65 19.84
C SER A 251 -10.47 -11.97 18.96
N CYS A 252 -10.07 -11.32 17.86
CA CYS A 252 -11.02 -10.68 16.93
C CYS A 252 -11.51 -11.64 15.84
N ILE A 253 -10.81 -12.76 15.63
CA ILE A 253 -11.14 -13.74 14.61
C ILE A 253 -11.96 -14.86 15.21
N ASP A 254 -11.45 -15.47 16.27
CA ASP A 254 -12.15 -16.50 17.03
C ASP A 254 -11.69 -16.43 18.49
N SER A 255 -12.60 -15.99 19.37
CA SER A 255 -12.33 -15.87 20.81
C SER A 255 -12.38 -17.21 21.56
N THR A 256 -12.79 -18.28 20.90
CA THR A 256 -12.97 -19.62 21.52
C THR A 256 -11.79 -20.55 21.23
N ALA A 257 -11.12 -20.36 20.10
CA ALA A 257 -9.94 -21.11 19.71
C ALA A 257 -8.66 -20.57 20.36
N SER A 258 -7.61 -21.40 20.42
CA SER A 258 -6.29 -20.93 20.86
C SER A 258 -5.66 -20.00 19.81
N PRO A 259 -4.82 -19.02 20.22
CA PRO A 259 -4.17 -18.11 19.29
C PRO A 259 -3.39 -18.82 18.18
N GLU A 260 -2.68 -19.90 18.50
CA GLU A 260 -1.88 -20.67 17.54
C GLU A 260 -2.76 -21.32 16.47
N ALA A 261 -3.92 -21.86 16.87
CA ALA A 261 -4.88 -22.45 15.94
C ALA A 261 -5.47 -21.38 15.00
N VAL A 262 -5.77 -20.19 15.52
CA VAL A 262 -6.26 -19.05 14.72
C VAL A 262 -5.20 -18.59 13.73
N PHE A 263 -3.94 -18.42 14.17
CA PHE A 263 -2.84 -18.02 13.29
C PHE A 263 -2.62 -19.04 12.16
N ALA A 264 -2.60 -20.34 12.48
CA ALA A 264 -2.46 -21.40 11.48
C ALA A 264 -3.65 -21.41 10.49
N GLY A 265 -4.86 -21.14 10.97
CA GLY A 265 -6.06 -21.02 10.13
C GLY A 265 -5.97 -19.84 9.15
N GLU A 266 -5.57 -18.66 9.62
CA GLU A 266 -5.42 -17.47 8.76
C GLU A 266 -4.29 -17.65 7.74
N VAL A 267 -3.16 -18.23 8.13
CA VAL A 267 -2.04 -18.55 7.23
C VAL A 267 -2.49 -19.44 6.07
N LYS A 268 -3.31 -20.46 6.34
CA LYS A 268 -3.88 -21.33 5.29
C LYS A 268 -4.82 -20.56 4.35
N LYS A 269 -5.65 -19.66 4.87
CA LYS A 269 -6.53 -18.81 4.04
C LYS A 269 -5.73 -17.87 3.14
N LEU A 270 -4.65 -17.27 3.66
CA LEU A 270 -3.75 -16.43 2.85
C LEU A 270 -3.12 -17.25 1.71
N GLN A 271 -2.64 -18.45 2.00
CA GLN A 271 -2.06 -19.36 1.01
C GLN A 271 -3.05 -19.73 -0.11
N SER A 272 -4.31 -20.00 0.22
CA SER A 272 -5.34 -20.28 -0.80
C SER A 272 -5.60 -19.09 -1.73
N GLU A 273 -5.30 -17.87 -1.27
CA GLU A 273 -5.48 -16.62 -2.03
C GLU A 273 -4.18 -16.16 -2.71
N LYS A 274 -3.23 -17.07 -2.94
CA LYS A 274 -1.92 -16.80 -3.58
C LYS A 274 -1.03 -15.79 -2.82
N LEU A 275 -1.28 -15.60 -1.52
CA LEU A 275 -0.43 -14.86 -0.60
C LEU A 275 0.42 -15.88 0.15
N LYS A 276 1.71 -15.94 -0.14
CA LYS A 276 2.65 -16.91 0.44
C LYS A 276 3.35 -16.31 1.66
N PRO A 277 3.05 -16.76 2.89
CA PRO A 277 3.76 -16.31 4.08
C PRO A 277 5.22 -16.76 4.05
N LYS A 278 6.12 -15.91 4.54
CA LYS A 278 7.55 -16.17 4.70
C LYS A 278 7.96 -16.21 6.16
N GLU A 279 7.40 -15.31 6.95
CA GLU A 279 7.77 -15.09 8.33
C GLU A 279 6.50 -14.90 9.17
N GLN A 280 6.52 -15.43 10.38
CA GLN A 280 5.49 -15.22 11.38
C GLN A 280 6.17 -14.93 12.72
N LEU A 281 5.75 -13.86 13.39
CA LEU A 281 6.32 -13.40 14.64
C LEU A 281 5.21 -13.00 15.61
N THR A 282 5.27 -13.49 16.85
CA THR A 282 4.37 -13.05 17.93
C THR A 282 4.84 -11.73 18.52
N LEU A 283 3.90 -10.85 18.88
CA LEU A 283 4.22 -9.50 19.38
C LEU A 283 4.39 -9.41 20.91
N GLU A 284 4.57 -10.54 21.60
CA GLU A 284 4.91 -10.52 23.02
C GLU A 284 6.30 -9.90 23.24
N PRO A 285 6.50 -9.04 24.26
CA PRO A 285 5.58 -8.71 25.37
C PRO A 285 4.66 -7.51 25.13
N TYR A 286 4.67 -6.88 23.95
CA TYR A 286 3.96 -5.63 23.68
C TYR A 286 2.44 -5.81 23.53
N GLU A 287 2.03 -6.83 22.77
CA GLU A 287 0.62 -7.17 22.58
C GLU A 287 0.42 -8.69 22.69
N ARG A 288 -0.45 -9.10 23.62
CA ARG A 288 -0.84 -10.51 23.80
C ARG A 288 -1.77 -10.96 22.69
N ASP A 289 -1.69 -12.22 22.28
CA ASP A 289 -2.56 -12.85 21.27
C ASP A 289 -2.51 -12.15 19.89
N HIS A 290 -1.40 -11.46 19.59
CA HIS A 290 -1.13 -10.84 18.31
C HIS A 290 0.08 -11.49 17.62
N ALA A 291 -0.04 -11.70 16.32
CA ALA A 291 1.04 -12.14 15.46
C ALA A 291 1.11 -11.30 14.19
N ILE A 292 2.32 -10.97 13.77
CA ILE A 292 2.59 -10.40 12.47
C ILE A 292 2.97 -11.54 11.52
N VAL A 293 2.34 -11.54 10.35
CA VAL A 293 2.71 -12.43 9.25
C VAL A 293 3.18 -11.57 8.08
N VAL A 294 4.37 -11.88 7.58
CA VAL A 294 4.98 -11.23 6.42
C VAL A 294 5.07 -12.23 5.28
N GLY A 295 4.80 -11.80 4.05
CA GLY A 295 4.89 -12.68 2.89
C GLY A 295 4.85 -11.96 1.55
N ASN A 296 4.77 -12.74 0.48
CA ASN A 296 4.72 -12.25 -0.89
C ASN A 296 3.41 -12.63 -1.57
N TYR A 297 2.91 -11.72 -2.38
CA TYR A 297 1.74 -11.93 -3.22
C TYR A 297 2.15 -12.41 -4.59
N ARG A 298 1.59 -13.54 -5.03
CA ARG A 298 1.92 -14.20 -6.31
C ARG A 298 3.43 -14.12 -6.55
N PRO A 299 4.24 -14.72 -5.66
CA PRO A 299 5.67 -14.74 -5.88
C PRO A 299 5.87 -15.24 -7.30
N VAL A 300 6.62 -14.48 -8.10
CA VAL A 300 6.86 -14.88 -9.48
C VAL A 300 7.67 -16.17 -9.37
N GLU A 301 7.00 -17.31 -9.60
CA GLU A 301 7.64 -18.61 -9.60
C GLU A 301 8.37 -18.72 -10.92
N TYR A 302 9.48 -18.00 -11.03
CA TYR A 302 10.41 -18.19 -12.11
C TYR A 302 10.92 -19.63 -12.15
N LYS A 303 10.79 -20.40 -11.05
CA LYS A 303 11.00 -21.86 -11.06
C LYS A 303 10.04 -22.61 -11.98
N GLN A 304 8.78 -22.19 -12.12
CA GLN A 304 7.83 -22.84 -13.05
C GLN A 304 8.14 -22.45 -14.50
N ALA A 305 8.58 -21.21 -14.73
CA ALA A 305 9.08 -20.80 -16.03
C ALA A 305 10.39 -21.55 -16.35
N PHE A 306 11.37 -21.50 -15.47
CA PHE A 306 12.66 -22.20 -15.54
C PHE A 306 12.50 -23.71 -15.74
N SER A 307 11.57 -24.38 -15.05
CA SER A 307 11.29 -25.82 -15.26
C SER A 307 10.61 -26.14 -16.60
N LEU A 308 10.05 -25.16 -17.30
CA LEU A 308 9.62 -25.34 -18.70
C LEU A 308 10.80 -25.23 -19.67
N PHE A 309 11.95 -24.73 -19.23
CA PHE A 309 13.09 -24.34 -20.06
C PHE A 309 14.32 -25.23 -19.84
N ASP A 310 14.60 -25.58 -18.59
CA ASP A 310 15.57 -26.60 -18.15
C ASP A 310 14.98 -27.99 -18.45
N ARG A 311 15.17 -28.46 -19.68
CA ARG A 311 14.56 -29.72 -20.17
C ARG A 311 15.29 -30.96 -19.64
N ASP A 312 16.56 -30.82 -19.30
CA ASP A 312 17.40 -31.86 -18.73
C ASP A 312 17.44 -31.85 -17.19
N GLU A 313 16.73 -30.91 -16.56
CA GLU A 313 16.59 -30.74 -15.11
C GLU A 313 17.96 -30.59 -14.41
N ASP A 314 18.94 -30.00 -15.10
CA ASP A 314 20.31 -29.85 -14.62
C ASP A 314 20.51 -28.60 -13.74
N GLY A 315 19.48 -27.76 -13.64
CA GLY A 315 19.46 -26.53 -12.86
C GLY A 315 20.11 -25.33 -13.54
N LEU A 316 20.48 -25.44 -14.81
CA LEU A 316 21.11 -24.43 -15.64
C LEU A 316 20.35 -24.30 -16.98
N ILE A 317 20.50 -23.17 -17.68
CA ILE A 317 19.93 -22.99 -19.03
C ILE A 317 21.08 -22.81 -20.01
N ASN A 318 21.13 -23.67 -21.02
CA ASN A 318 22.12 -23.55 -22.08
C ASN A 318 21.66 -22.55 -23.18
N PRO A 319 22.58 -21.99 -23.98
CA PRO A 319 22.26 -21.03 -25.04
C PRO A 319 21.22 -21.53 -26.07
N LYS A 320 21.13 -22.85 -26.29
CA LYS A 320 20.18 -23.44 -27.26
C LYS A 320 18.76 -23.50 -26.69
N GLU A 321 18.61 -23.87 -25.43
CA GLU A 321 17.33 -23.80 -24.68
C GLU A 321 16.84 -22.37 -24.59
N LEU A 322 17.75 -21.43 -24.37
CA LEU A 322 17.42 -20.01 -24.38
C LEU A 322 17.00 -19.50 -25.77
N SER A 323 17.68 -19.91 -26.83
CA SER A 323 17.28 -19.55 -28.20
C SER A 323 15.88 -20.05 -28.53
N TYR A 324 15.56 -21.29 -28.14
CA TYR A 324 14.21 -21.85 -28.26
C TYR A 324 13.19 -21.03 -27.46
N LEU A 325 13.55 -20.62 -26.25
CA LEU A 325 12.72 -19.83 -25.34
C LEU A 325 12.34 -18.48 -25.94
N ILE A 326 13.31 -17.68 -26.40
CA ILE A 326 13.03 -16.34 -26.92
C ILE A 326 12.20 -16.45 -28.20
N ARG A 327 12.47 -17.47 -29.03
CA ARG A 327 11.70 -17.78 -30.24
C ARG A 327 10.27 -18.26 -29.95
N SER A 328 10.06 -18.96 -28.82
CA SER A 328 8.74 -19.44 -28.40
C SER A 328 7.85 -18.37 -27.76
N LEU A 329 8.46 -17.29 -27.25
CA LEU A 329 7.77 -16.13 -26.66
C LEU A 329 7.39 -15.07 -27.73
N GLU A 330 7.16 -15.52 -28.97
CA GLU A 330 6.75 -14.73 -30.15
C GLU A 330 7.75 -13.65 -30.62
N CYS A 331 8.93 -13.55 -30.03
CA CYS A 331 10.00 -12.70 -30.53
C CYS A 331 10.83 -13.55 -31.51
N ASN A 332 11.06 -13.10 -32.74
CA ASN A 332 11.95 -13.80 -33.67
C ASN A 332 13.32 -13.10 -33.72
N PRO A 333 14.11 -13.06 -32.63
CA PRO A 333 15.38 -12.37 -32.61
C PRO A 333 16.39 -13.09 -33.51
N SER A 334 17.36 -12.31 -33.98
CA SER A 334 18.56 -12.83 -34.62
C SER A 334 19.47 -13.51 -33.62
N ASP A 335 20.30 -14.45 -34.08
CA ASP A 335 21.24 -15.16 -33.20
C ASP A 335 22.24 -14.20 -32.53
N ASN A 336 22.54 -13.07 -33.17
CA ASN A 336 23.39 -12.01 -32.62
C ASN A 336 22.74 -11.28 -31.43
N GLU A 337 21.43 -11.05 -31.47
CA GLU A 337 20.71 -10.42 -30.36
C GLU A 337 20.64 -11.36 -29.16
N ILE A 338 20.37 -12.64 -29.41
CA ILE A 338 20.41 -13.69 -28.39
C ILE A 338 21.80 -13.73 -27.75
N GLN A 339 22.88 -13.75 -28.55
CA GLN A 339 24.24 -13.76 -28.04
C GLN A 339 24.55 -12.50 -27.21
N SER A 340 24.10 -11.34 -27.67
CA SER A 340 24.29 -10.08 -26.92
C SER A 340 23.55 -10.06 -25.58
N LEU A 341 22.41 -10.75 -25.47
CA LEU A 341 21.66 -10.88 -24.22
C LEU A 341 22.33 -11.86 -23.26
N ILE A 342 22.90 -12.94 -23.82
CA ILE A 342 23.68 -13.93 -23.08
C ILE A 342 24.93 -13.27 -22.49
N ASP A 343 25.72 -12.57 -23.31
CA ASP A 343 26.99 -11.95 -22.90
C ASP A 343 26.80 -10.82 -21.86
N ARG A 344 25.60 -10.22 -21.78
CA ARG A 344 25.27 -9.17 -20.80
C ARG A 344 24.94 -9.72 -19.41
N VAL A 345 24.63 -11.00 -19.32
CA VAL A 345 24.00 -11.62 -18.14
C VAL A 345 24.90 -12.70 -17.55
N ILE A 346 25.71 -13.37 -18.37
CA ILE A 346 26.69 -14.35 -17.93
C ILE A 346 27.88 -13.65 -17.24
N ASP A 347 28.25 -14.14 -16.05
CA ASP A 347 29.47 -13.72 -15.35
C ASP A 347 30.75 -14.25 -16.03
N GLU A 348 31.85 -13.50 -15.92
CA GLU A 348 33.15 -13.88 -16.50
C GLU A 348 33.60 -15.28 -16.04
N GLY A 349 33.58 -16.24 -16.96
CA GLY A 349 33.99 -17.62 -16.73
C GLY A 349 32.86 -18.65 -16.65
N SER A 350 31.59 -18.25 -16.71
CA SER A 350 30.46 -19.16 -16.91
C SER A 350 30.10 -19.25 -18.40
N SER A 351 29.62 -20.42 -18.84
CA SER A 351 29.04 -20.62 -20.18
C SER A 351 27.56 -20.97 -20.14
N LEU A 352 26.97 -20.95 -18.94
CA LEU A 352 25.61 -21.39 -18.63
C LEU A 352 24.90 -20.32 -17.80
N ILE A 353 23.58 -20.23 -17.98
CA ILE A 353 22.75 -19.22 -17.33
C ILE A 353 22.11 -19.86 -16.10
N ASP A 354 22.41 -19.30 -14.93
CA ASP A 354 21.75 -19.73 -13.70
C ASP A 354 20.36 -19.09 -13.52
N CYS A 355 19.61 -19.54 -12.52
CA CYS A 355 18.25 -19.06 -12.26
C CYS A 355 18.18 -17.54 -12.01
N ASN A 356 19.17 -16.92 -11.35
CA ASN A 356 19.18 -15.49 -11.06
C ASN A 356 19.51 -14.66 -12.31
N GLN A 357 20.49 -15.12 -13.08
CA GLN A 357 20.86 -14.59 -14.39
C GLN A 357 19.67 -14.63 -15.35
N PHE A 358 18.92 -15.74 -15.35
CA PHE A 358 17.66 -15.87 -16.10
C PHE A 358 16.63 -14.78 -15.72
N LEU A 359 16.51 -14.40 -14.44
CA LEU A 359 15.59 -13.33 -14.00
C LEU A 359 16.00 -11.96 -14.52
N ILE A 360 17.30 -11.67 -14.45
CA ILE A 360 17.87 -10.41 -14.93
C ILE A 360 17.63 -10.29 -16.43
N MET A 361 17.89 -11.36 -17.18
CA MET A 361 17.62 -11.42 -18.61
C MET A 361 16.11 -11.25 -18.93
N MET A 362 15.21 -11.94 -18.25
CA MET A 362 13.76 -11.77 -18.47
C MET A 362 13.31 -10.34 -18.13
N SER A 363 13.85 -9.75 -17.06
CA SER A 363 13.61 -8.34 -16.74
C SER A 363 14.18 -7.39 -17.80
N LEU A 364 15.32 -7.72 -18.41
CA LEU A 364 15.90 -6.95 -19.51
C LEU A 364 15.03 -7.07 -20.76
N LEU A 365 14.54 -8.26 -21.11
CA LEU A 365 13.61 -8.49 -22.22
C LEU A 365 12.30 -7.71 -22.07
N HIS A 366 11.75 -7.61 -20.86
CA HIS A 366 10.57 -6.78 -20.61
C HIS A 366 10.86 -5.27 -20.72
N LYS A 367 12.06 -4.82 -20.35
CA LYS A 367 12.48 -3.41 -20.49
C LYS A 367 12.88 -3.05 -21.91
N THR A 368 13.45 -3.98 -22.66
CA THR A 368 13.73 -3.80 -24.08
C THR A 368 12.43 -3.82 -24.88
N ARG A 369 11.39 -4.57 -24.49
CA ARG A 369 10.08 -4.51 -25.16
C ARG A 369 9.46 -3.10 -25.22
N ASP A 370 9.62 -2.26 -24.19
CA ASP A 370 9.15 -0.87 -24.22
C ASP A 370 10.10 0.05 -25.02
N LYS A 371 11.41 -0.24 -25.03
CA LYS A 371 12.40 0.54 -25.79
C LYS A 371 12.43 0.18 -27.28
N ASP A 372 12.23 -1.09 -27.61
CA ASP A 372 12.21 -1.65 -28.96
C ASP A 372 10.90 -1.32 -29.65
N LYS A 373 9.74 -1.35 -28.95
CA LYS A 373 8.50 -0.76 -29.48
C LYS A 373 8.68 0.71 -29.85
N ARG A 374 9.32 1.49 -28.98
CA ARG A 374 9.56 2.92 -29.24
C ARG A 374 10.57 3.15 -30.35
N ARG A 375 11.55 2.25 -30.52
CA ARG A 375 12.53 2.26 -31.61
C ARG A 375 11.92 1.83 -32.94
N GLU A 376 11.09 0.79 -32.96
CA GLU A 376 10.33 0.34 -34.13
C GLU A 376 9.33 1.42 -34.56
N LEU A 377 8.64 2.07 -33.62
CA LEU A 377 7.81 3.25 -33.89
C LEU A 377 8.64 4.41 -34.45
N HIS A 378 9.88 4.59 -34.00
CA HIS A 378 10.78 5.61 -34.54
C HIS A 378 11.28 5.26 -35.94
N GLU A 379 11.56 3.99 -36.23
CA GLU A 379 11.94 3.51 -37.56
C GLU A 379 10.76 3.64 -38.55
N ILE A 380 9.53 3.32 -38.12
CA ILE A 380 8.29 3.53 -38.89
C ILE A 380 8.06 5.03 -39.11
N PHE A 381 8.20 5.86 -38.07
CA PHE A 381 8.06 7.31 -38.17
C PHE A 381 9.07 7.91 -39.16
N THR A 382 10.34 7.49 -39.09
CA THR A 382 11.41 7.93 -40.00
C THR A 382 11.18 7.44 -41.44
N ALA A 383 10.54 6.28 -41.61
CA ALA A 383 10.17 5.77 -42.94
C ALA A 383 8.96 6.53 -43.54
N ILE A 384 8.12 7.14 -42.70
CA ILE A 384 6.97 7.95 -43.12
C ILE A 384 7.38 9.39 -43.43
N ASP A 385 8.24 9.97 -42.58
CA ASP A 385 8.80 11.32 -42.69
C ASP A 385 9.85 11.38 -43.83
N THR A 386 9.35 11.44 -45.06
CA THR A 386 10.16 11.37 -46.27
C THR A 386 11.03 12.61 -46.48
N ASP A 387 10.61 13.76 -45.97
CA ASP A 387 11.39 15.00 -46.03
C ASP A 387 12.29 15.23 -44.80
N ASN A 388 12.25 14.33 -43.81
CA ASN A 388 12.99 14.35 -42.55
C ASN A 388 12.78 15.64 -41.74
N ASN A 389 11.57 16.21 -41.80
CA ASN A 389 11.23 17.43 -41.09
C ASN A 389 10.82 17.17 -39.62
N GLY A 390 10.71 15.90 -39.20
CA GLY A 390 10.38 15.47 -37.85
C GLY A 390 8.88 15.45 -37.52
N VAL A 391 7.99 15.64 -38.51
CA VAL A 391 6.53 15.68 -38.38
C VAL A 391 5.85 15.04 -39.58
N ILE A 392 4.82 14.21 -39.35
CA ILE A 392 4.10 13.56 -40.44
C ILE A 392 2.95 14.45 -40.90
N ASP A 393 2.89 14.73 -42.20
CA ASP A 393 1.77 15.48 -42.79
C ASP A 393 0.71 14.57 -43.47
N SER A 394 -0.40 15.18 -43.86
CA SER A 394 -1.52 14.48 -44.52
C SER A 394 -1.19 13.82 -45.87
N THR A 395 -0.09 14.23 -46.52
CA THR A 395 0.37 13.66 -47.78
C THR A 395 1.32 12.48 -47.56
N GLU A 396 2.17 12.55 -46.55
CA GLU A 396 3.07 11.46 -46.14
C GLU A 396 2.29 10.28 -45.55
N LEU A 397 1.35 10.56 -44.63
CA LEU A 397 0.47 9.54 -44.04
C LEU A 397 -0.37 8.81 -45.11
N ARG A 398 -0.86 9.55 -46.11
CA ARG A 398 -1.62 9.02 -47.25
C ARG A 398 -0.78 8.11 -48.14
N THR A 399 0.50 8.42 -48.30
CA THR A 399 1.41 7.65 -49.14
C THR A 399 1.75 6.31 -48.50
N ILE A 400 2.01 6.28 -47.19
CA ILE A 400 2.26 5.02 -46.47
C ILE A 400 0.98 4.17 -46.35
N MET A 401 -0.18 4.76 -46.09
CA MET A 401 -1.44 3.97 -46.02
C MET A 401 -1.78 3.26 -47.34
N ARG A 402 -1.40 3.84 -48.49
CA ARG A 402 -1.51 3.18 -49.79
C ARG A 402 -0.50 2.06 -49.99
N LEU A 403 0.70 2.19 -49.41
CA LEU A 403 1.76 1.17 -49.46
C LEU A 403 1.46 -0.01 -48.52
N ILE A 404 0.87 0.22 -47.35
CA ILE A 404 0.54 -0.83 -46.38
C ILE A 404 -0.68 -1.65 -46.84
N ASN A 405 -1.67 -1.02 -47.49
CA ASN A 405 -2.87 -1.71 -47.98
C ASN A 405 -2.72 -2.39 -49.34
N SER A 406 -1.53 -2.44 -49.94
CA SER A 406 -1.32 -3.03 -51.28
C SER A 406 -1.45 -4.57 -51.35
N GLY A 407 -1.95 -5.21 -50.29
CA GLY A 407 -2.14 -6.68 -50.20
C GLY A 407 -3.59 -7.13 -49.95
N VAL A 408 -4.56 -6.22 -49.83
CA VAL A 408 -5.99 -6.55 -49.67
C VAL A 408 -6.81 -5.64 -50.59
N ASP A 409 -7.73 -6.24 -51.34
CA ASP A 409 -8.54 -5.58 -52.37
C ASP A 409 -9.19 -4.24 -51.92
N ASP A 410 -8.91 -3.18 -52.68
CA ASP A 410 -9.71 -1.96 -52.92
C ASP A 410 -10.42 -1.27 -51.74
N ILE A 411 -9.79 -1.14 -50.57
CA ILE A 411 -10.18 -0.08 -49.62
C ILE A 411 -9.47 1.22 -50.04
N LYS A 412 -10.10 1.96 -50.96
CA LYS A 412 -9.70 3.34 -51.27
C LYS A 412 -10.11 4.23 -50.09
N LEU A 413 -9.23 4.36 -49.10
CA LEU A 413 -9.36 5.39 -48.06
C LEU A 413 -9.54 6.75 -48.76
N THR A 414 -10.68 7.36 -48.52
CA THR A 414 -11.06 8.66 -49.07
C THR A 414 -10.26 9.77 -48.39
N LYS A 415 -10.25 10.96 -48.99
CA LYS A 415 -9.50 12.09 -48.42
C LYS A 415 -10.06 12.44 -47.03
N GLU A 416 -11.37 12.32 -46.90
CA GLU A 416 -12.16 12.60 -45.72
C GLU A 416 -11.81 11.64 -44.56
N GLU A 417 -11.66 10.34 -44.83
CA GLU A 417 -11.28 9.36 -43.80
C GLU A 417 -9.85 9.57 -43.28
N ILE A 418 -8.92 9.98 -44.14
CA ILE A 418 -7.53 10.30 -43.73
C ILE A 418 -7.50 11.58 -42.90
N ASP A 419 -8.29 12.58 -43.29
CA ASP A 419 -8.39 13.85 -42.57
C ASP A 419 -9.07 13.65 -41.20
N GLU A 420 -10.03 12.71 -41.08
CA GLU A 420 -10.60 12.26 -39.80
C GLU A 420 -9.56 11.57 -38.92
N MET A 421 -8.77 10.65 -39.46
CA MET A 421 -7.70 9.98 -38.71
C MET A 421 -6.69 10.99 -38.15
N ILE A 422 -6.28 11.99 -38.95
CA ILE A 422 -5.37 13.05 -38.49
C ILE A 422 -6.03 13.84 -37.37
N ALA A 423 -7.30 14.21 -37.51
CA ALA A 423 -8.03 14.98 -36.50
C ALA A 423 -8.23 14.24 -35.17
N GLU A 424 -8.23 12.90 -35.17
CA GLU A 424 -8.28 12.09 -33.94
C GLU A 424 -6.94 12.02 -33.21
N ILE A 425 -5.83 12.11 -33.95
CA ILE A 425 -4.47 11.94 -33.44
C ILE A 425 -3.87 13.28 -33.00
N ASP A 426 -4.08 14.30 -33.81
CA ASP A 426 -3.57 15.65 -33.70
C ASP A 426 -4.21 16.35 -32.48
N SER A 427 -3.47 16.32 -31.37
CA SER A 427 -3.98 16.78 -30.06
C SER A 427 -3.92 18.31 -29.95
N ASP A 428 -2.97 18.95 -30.63
CA ASP A 428 -2.79 20.40 -30.63
C ASP A 428 -3.45 21.11 -31.83
N LYS A 429 -4.02 20.33 -32.76
CA LYS A 429 -4.79 20.76 -33.93
C LYS A 429 -3.97 21.57 -34.93
N ASP A 430 -2.68 21.29 -35.03
CA ASP A 430 -1.77 21.98 -35.95
C ASP A 430 -1.77 21.40 -37.38
N GLY A 431 -2.50 20.30 -37.60
CA GLY A 431 -2.63 19.60 -38.87
C GLY A 431 -1.45 18.69 -39.21
N ARG A 432 -0.54 18.44 -38.26
CA ARG A 432 0.65 17.61 -38.38
C ARG A 432 0.67 16.61 -37.22
N ILE A 433 1.38 15.50 -37.40
CA ILE A 433 1.51 14.47 -36.36
C ILE A 433 2.97 14.40 -35.92
N THR A 434 3.23 14.79 -34.68
CA THR A 434 4.56 14.63 -34.07
C THR A 434 4.82 13.18 -33.67
N PHE A 435 6.09 12.80 -33.49
CA PHE A 435 6.46 11.45 -33.02
C PHE A 435 5.75 11.06 -31.72
N ASN A 436 5.53 12.01 -30.80
CA ASN A 436 4.85 11.74 -29.54
C ASN A 436 3.36 11.47 -29.73
N GLU A 437 2.69 12.16 -30.66
CA GLU A 437 1.29 11.91 -31.01
C GLU A 437 1.13 10.60 -31.76
N PHE A 438 2.03 10.33 -32.71
CA PHE A 438 2.13 9.06 -33.40
C PHE A 438 2.30 7.88 -32.42
N ALA A 439 3.21 8.00 -31.44
CA ALA A 439 3.46 6.95 -30.45
C ALA A 439 2.25 6.67 -29.55
N ARG A 440 1.45 7.70 -29.19
CA ARG A 440 0.25 7.53 -28.34
C ARG A 440 -0.82 6.63 -28.95
N ILE A 441 -0.95 6.65 -30.28
CA ILE A 441 -1.89 5.78 -31.02
C ILE A 441 -1.54 4.32 -30.76
N PHE A 442 -0.27 3.97 -30.94
CA PHE A 442 0.21 2.60 -30.86
C PHE A 442 0.42 2.14 -29.41
N GLU A 443 0.56 3.07 -28.46
CA GLU A 443 0.59 2.80 -27.01
C GLU A 443 -0.82 2.67 -26.39
N GLY A 444 -1.89 2.91 -27.14
CA GLY A 444 -3.28 2.72 -26.69
C GLY A 444 -3.75 3.77 -25.65
N GLN A 445 -3.18 4.98 -25.69
CA GLN A 445 -3.49 6.08 -24.77
C GLN A 445 -4.40 7.15 -25.38
N ILE A 446 -5.29 6.75 -26.30
CA ILE A 446 -6.26 7.66 -26.94
C ILE A 446 -7.43 7.93 -26.00
#